data_AF-A0A3B8TRN0-F1
#
_entry.id   AF-A0A3B8TRN0-F1
#
_cell.length_a   1.000
_cell.length_b   1.000
_cell.length_c   1.000
_cell.angle_alpha   90.00
_cell.angle_beta   90.00
_cell.angle_gamma   90.00
#
_symmetry.space_group_name_H-M   'P 1'
#
loop_
_entity.id
_entity.type
_entity.pdbx_description
1 polymer ?
#
loop_
_entity_poly.entity_id
_entity_poly.type
_entity_poly.pdbx_seq_one_letter_code
_entity_poly.pdbx_strand_id
1 'polypeptide(L)'
;MAKFYIKSGDFETIFSTEKEPYDVCRMAIHEFIGDYIENGQVDELDEHIYIDERGFRDYATAQPDTFVVETFDIMKKEGYVK
;
A
#
# COMPACT_ATOMS: atom_id res chain seq x y z
N MET A 1 13.13 15.15 -1.26
CA MET A 1 12.77 13.73 -1.33
C MET A 1 11.99 13.37 -0.08
N ALA A 2 10.70 13.11 -0.24
CA ALA A 2 9.82 12.70 0.84
C ALA A 2 10.08 11.22 1.17
N LYS A 3 9.89 10.87 2.45
CA LYS A 3 10.04 9.50 2.94
C LYS A 3 8.67 8.98 3.32
N PHE A 4 8.22 7.93 2.66
CA PHE A 4 6.91 7.31 2.86
C PHE A 4 7.08 5.96 3.55
N TYR A 5 6.38 5.80 4.66
CA TYR A 5 6.20 4.56 5.39
C TYR A 5 4.87 3.95 4.95
N ILE A 6 4.93 2.77 4.37
CA ILE A 6 3.78 2.08 3.80
C ILE A 6 3.53 0.82 4.60
N LYS A 7 2.28 0.63 5.03
CA LYS A 7 1.86 -0.56 5.77
C LYS A 7 0.52 -1.08 5.26
N SER A 8 0.40 -2.40 5.17
CA SER A 8 -0.81 -3.13 4.77
C SER A 8 -0.78 -4.50 5.45
N GLY A 9 -1.57 -4.71 6.49
CA GLY A 9 -1.46 -5.91 7.34
C GLY A 9 -0.05 -6.06 7.92
N ASP A 10 0.60 -7.20 7.60
CA ASP A 10 1.97 -7.53 8.00
C ASP A 10 3.05 -6.98 7.06
N PHE A 11 2.66 -6.43 5.90
CA PHE A 11 3.61 -5.82 4.98
C PHE A 11 3.99 -4.41 5.43
N GLU A 12 5.29 -4.16 5.54
CA GLU A 12 5.87 -2.86 5.88
C GLU A 12 7.05 -2.53 4.96
N THR A 13 7.00 -1.38 4.29
CA THR A 13 8.12 -0.92 3.43
C THR A 13 8.29 0.59 3.46
N ILE A 14 9.49 1.05 3.10
CA ILE A 14 9.85 2.47 3.10
C ILE A 14 10.33 2.86 1.72
N PHE A 15 9.70 3.88 1.14
CA PHE A 15 10.17 4.52 -0.08
C PHE A 15 10.65 5.93 0.21
N SER A 16 11.79 6.29 -0.38
CA SER A 16 12.23 7.68 -0.48
C SER A 16 12.06 8.08 -1.94
N THR A 17 11.24 9.10 -2.23
CA THR A 17 10.98 9.55 -3.60
C THR A 17 10.41 10.97 -3.64
N GLU A 18 10.27 11.52 -4.83
CA GLU A 18 9.61 12.81 -5.09
C GLU A 18 8.20 12.63 -5.70
N LYS A 19 7.73 11.39 -5.76
CA LYS A 19 6.40 11.03 -6.23
C LYS A 19 5.33 11.31 -5.16
N GLU A 20 4.12 11.51 -5.63
CA GLU A 20 2.93 11.65 -4.78
C GLU A 20 2.61 10.33 -4.06
N PRO A 21 1.95 10.38 -2.88
CA PRO A 21 1.62 9.19 -2.09
C PRO A 21 0.88 8.11 -2.87
N TYR A 22 -0.01 8.50 -3.79
CA TYR A 22 -0.75 7.55 -4.62
C TYR A 22 0.15 6.78 -5.60
N ASP A 23 1.10 7.45 -6.25
CA ASP A 23 2.06 6.79 -7.15
C ASP A 23 3.02 5.89 -6.37
N VAL A 24 3.36 6.28 -5.14
CA VAL A 24 4.13 5.47 -4.21
C VAL A 24 3.38 4.20 -3.84
N CYS A 25 2.07 4.28 -3.59
CA CYS A 25 1.21 3.13 -3.36
C CYS A 25 1.23 2.14 -4.53
N ARG A 26 1.12 2.66 -5.76
CA ARG A 26 1.17 1.86 -6.99
C ARG A 26 2.52 1.19 -7.21
N MET A 27 3.61 1.79 -6.75
CA MET A 27 4.93 1.14 -6.76
C MET A 27 5.02 0.07 -5.69
N ALA A 28 4.59 0.38 -4.47
CA ALA A 28 4.69 -0.50 -3.32
C ALA A 28 3.95 -1.81 -3.52
N ILE A 29 2.79 -1.80 -4.18
CA ILE A 29 2.03 -3.03 -4.40
C ILE A 29 2.82 -4.08 -5.15
N HIS A 30 3.67 -3.70 -6.12
CA HIS A 30 4.50 -4.65 -6.86
C HIS A 30 5.55 -5.36 -6.01
N GLU A 31 5.93 -4.79 -4.85
CA GLU A 31 6.91 -5.40 -3.95
C GLU A 31 6.34 -6.54 -3.11
N PHE A 32 5.04 -6.54 -2.82
CA PHE A 32 4.43 -7.57 -1.95
C PHE A 32 3.33 -8.38 -2.60
N ILE A 33 2.65 -7.86 -3.62
CA ILE A 33 1.45 -8.50 -4.16
C ILE A 33 1.68 -9.93 -4.68
N GLY A 34 2.91 -10.23 -5.14
CA GLY A 34 3.28 -11.57 -5.59
C GLY A 34 3.19 -12.65 -4.50
N ASP A 35 3.38 -12.27 -3.23
CA ASP A 35 3.29 -13.19 -2.09
C ASP A 35 1.83 -13.50 -1.70
N TYR A 36 0.89 -12.66 -2.15
CA TYR A 36 -0.52 -12.71 -1.74
C TYR A 36 -1.49 -13.05 -2.88
N ILE A 37 -1.00 -13.20 -4.13
CA ILE A 37 -1.78 -13.69 -5.26
C ILE A 37 -1.42 -15.14 -5.55
N GLU A 38 -2.36 -16.04 -5.29
CA GLU A 38 -2.28 -17.44 -5.71
C GLU A 38 -3.41 -17.73 -6.72
N ASN A 39 -3.07 -18.30 -7.88
CA ASN A 39 -4.03 -18.64 -8.94
C ASN A 39 -4.93 -17.46 -9.40
N GLY A 40 -4.46 -16.22 -9.27
CA GLY A 40 -5.22 -15.02 -9.62
C GLY A 40 -6.25 -14.60 -8.58
N GLN A 41 -6.18 -15.15 -7.37
CA GLN A 41 -7.00 -14.77 -6.22
C GLN A 41 -6.12 -14.15 -5.13
N VAL A 42 -6.66 -13.14 -4.45
CA VAL A 42 -6.02 -12.45 -3.33
C VAL A 42 -6.61 -13.02 -2.05
N ASP A 43 -5.80 -13.65 -1.21
CA ASP A 43 -6.33 -14.38 -0.04
C ASP A 43 -6.05 -13.67 1.29
N GLU A 44 -4.85 -13.11 1.47
CA GLU A 44 -4.40 -12.61 2.79
C GLU A 44 -4.03 -11.11 2.81
N LEU A 45 -4.46 -10.35 1.80
CA LEU A 45 -4.11 -8.94 1.70
C LEU A 45 -5.08 -8.05 2.48
N ASP A 46 -4.55 -7.08 3.21
CA ASP A 46 -5.36 -6.10 3.93
C ASP A 46 -6.21 -5.26 2.95
N GLU A 47 -7.39 -4.85 3.41
CA GLU A 47 -8.35 -4.06 2.62
C GLU A 47 -7.81 -2.66 2.29
N HIS A 48 -6.90 -2.15 3.14
CA HIS A 48 -6.37 -0.81 3.05
C HIS A 48 -4.84 -0.78 3.11
N ILE A 49 -4.26 0.10 2.30
CA ILE A 49 -2.85 0.49 2.35
C ILE A 49 -2.76 1.86 3.03
N TYR A 50 -1.93 1.94 4.07
CA TYR A 50 -1.69 3.15 4.85
C TYR A 50 -0.32 3.74 4.48
N ILE A 51 -0.28 5.03 4.18
CA ILE A 51 0.92 5.76 3.78
C ILE A 51 1.06 7.01 4.64
N ASP A 52 2.21 7.17 5.28
CA ASP A 52 2.50 8.30 6.14
C ASP A 52 3.98 8.67 6.08
N GLU A 53 4.33 9.93 6.33
CA GLU A 53 5.72 10.39 6.35
C GLU A 53 6.39 10.27 7.73
N ARG A 54 5.60 9.98 8.78
CA ARG A 54 6.04 10.01 10.18
C ARG A 54 6.30 8.63 10.77
N GLY A 55 5.88 7.56 10.09
CA GLY A 55 6.04 6.18 10.55
C GLY A 55 4.96 5.25 10.00
N PHE A 56 5.09 3.95 10.24
CA PHE A 56 4.06 2.99 9.84
C PHE A 56 2.74 3.24 10.57
N ARG A 57 1.63 3.18 9.82
CA ARG A 57 0.27 3.42 10.30
C ARG A 57 -0.62 2.24 9.92
N ASP A 58 -1.69 2.07 10.66
CA ASP A 58 -2.73 1.08 10.44
C ASP A 58 -4.08 1.66 10.85
N TYR A 59 -5.13 0.84 10.79
CA TYR A 59 -6.50 1.25 11.15
C TYR A 59 -6.60 1.86 12.56
N ALA A 60 -5.71 1.50 13.49
CA ALA A 60 -5.74 1.95 14.87
C ALA A 60 -4.91 3.24 15.08
N THR A 61 -3.85 3.42 14.28
CA THR A 61 -2.86 4.49 14.47
C THR A 61 -2.89 5.57 13.39
N ALA A 62 -3.66 5.37 12.32
CA ALA A 62 -3.87 6.35 11.26
C ALA A 62 -4.41 7.66 11.81
N GLN A 63 -3.88 8.76 11.26
CA GLN A 63 -4.27 10.12 11.61
C GLN A 63 -4.98 10.78 10.43
N PRO A 64 -5.62 11.95 10.60
CA PRO A 64 -6.35 12.62 9.52
C PRO A 64 -5.49 12.99 8.28
N ASP A 65 -4.18 13.06 8.44
CA ASP A 65 -3.19 13.32 7.39
C ASP A 65 -2.52 12.03 6.86
N THR A 66 -2.83 10.86 7.43
CA THR A 66 -2.41 9.57 6.87
C THR A 66 -3.18 9.33 5.58
N PHE A 67 -2.45 9.03 4.50
CA PHE A 67 -3.06 8.73 3.21
C PHE A 67 -3.46 7.25 3.20
N VAL A 68 -4.76 6.99 3.05
CA VAL A 68 -5.33 5.63 3.07
C VAL A 68 -5.93 5.33 1.71
N VAL A 69 -5.59 4.17 1.16
CA VAL A 69 -6.09 3.73 -0.15
C VAL A 69 -6.67 2.32 -0.03
N GLU A 70 -7.83 2.08 -0.63
CA GLU A 70 -8.36 0.73 -0.78
C GLU A 70 -7.45 -0.09 -1.69
N THR A 71 -7.00 -1.24 -1.21
CA THR A 71 -6.01 -2.03 -1.95
C THR A 71 -6.58 -2.50 -3.29
N PHE A 72 -7.84 -2.90 -3.31
CA PHE A 72 -8.52 -3.34 -4.53
C PHE A 72 -8.56 -2.27 -5.64
N ASP A 73 -8.61 -0.97 -5.30
CA ASP A 73 -8.53 0.10 -6.31
C ASP A 73 -7.15 0.11 -7.00
N ILE A 74 -6.08 0.05 -6.21
CA ILE A 74 -4.71 0.00 -6.73
C ILE A 74 -4.51 -1.25 -7.58
N MET A 75 -4.95 -2.42 -7.09
CA MET A 75 -4.81 -3.67 -7.80
C MET A 75 -5.54 -3.67 -9.15
N LYS A 76 -6.76 -3.10 -9.19
CA LYS A 76 -7.52 -2.97 -10.43
C LYS A 76 -6.82 -2.05 -11.43
N LYS A 77 -6.21 -0.95 -10.95
CA LYS A 77 -5.44 -0.04 -11.81
C LYS A 77 -4.14 -0.64 -12.32
N GLU A 78 -3.47 -1.46 -11.52
CA GLU A 78 -2.26 -2.18 -11.93
C GLU A 78 -2.55 -3.44 -12.76
N GLY A 79 -3.82 -3.86 -12.86
CA GLY A 79 -4.25 -4.98 -13.70
C GLY A 79 -4.14 -6.36 -13.05
N TYR A 80 -4.01 -6.42 -11.72
CA TYR A 80 -3.96 -7.67 -10.94
C TYR A 80 -5.35 -8.32 -10.80
N VAL A 81 -6.41 -7.52 -10.80
CA VAL A 81 -7.81 -7.97 -10.77
C VAL A 81 -8.60 -7.27 -11.87
N LYS A 82 -9.59 -7.97 -12.44
CA LYS A 82 -10.45 -7.51 -13.54
C LYS A 82 -11.82 -7.05 -13.03
#